data_AF-A0A953URM7-F1
#
_entry.id   AF-A0A953URM7-F1
#
_cell.length_a   1.000
_cell.length_b   1.000
_cell.length_c   1.000
_cell.angle_alpha   90.00
_cell.angle_beta   90.00
_cell.angle_gamma   90.00
#
_symmetry.space_group_name_H-M   'P 1'
#
loop_
_entity.id
_entity.type
_entity.pdbx_description
1 polymer ?
#
loop_
_entity_poly.entity_id
_entity_poly.type
_entity_poly.pdbx_seq_one_letter_code
_entity_poly.pdbx_strand_id
1 'polypeptide(L)'
;MRKKLTIFVATVCVGWAAATLASLTVALAQDKGGAPLPGAPQAKGKGPGRAAKKGPAGPLPRLSDGKPDITGVWNGFGGSGNDAPNMQPWAAKIVAQHRAADGAEDFEARCLPGGPPRAAPYHTSFFATPKLVLMLFEGNTHMYRQFFVDGSSHPKDLKPTFYGDSRAHWDGDTLVVDTVSFFEKSWYDFAGTPHTKDMHLTETFHRLDYGNMEMKVTIEDPGALNGPWVINRTTTLETDFDMTEYVCNENNQDPGHLDATLGSAGGAQSKRLVNGVPPVQAKKAPSPPAGPTPRNSDTGTVDLSAVWVPTSTNLPSDPSYQPAFKKIYDERKANKGKDDPEKFCLPNGAVRVNPLPYKIVQGPKMIALLWEGNTHSYRRFFLDGRKPNLDVEPESWTGLSNGKWDGDTLVVDTVGFNDKSWLDSTGKPHSDAMHLVERYKRPDLGHLNVELTIDDAKAFTKPYSFTRSFTLAPGWELQEYVCQAILDGVY
;
A
#
# COMPACT_ATOMS: atom_id res chain seq x y z
N MET A 1 16.14 -20.97 -58.55
CA MET A 1 16.77 -19.80 -59.22
C MET A 1 15.72 -19.07 -60.06
N ARG A 2 15.88 -17.76 -60.32
CA ARG A 2 14.97 -16.84 -61.06
C ARG A 2 13.60 -16.66 -60.33
N LYS A 3 13.15 -15.49 -59.83
CA LYS A 3 13.21 -14.04 -60.11
C LYS A 3 12.16 -13.51 -61.12
N LYS A 4 11.20 -12.71 -60.59
CA LYS A 4 10.43 -11.60 -61.23
C LYS A 4 9.51 -12.03 -62.40
N LEU A 5 8.54 -11.26 -62.92
CA LEU A 5 8.00 -9.88 -62.73
C LEU A 5 6.43 -10.01 -62.90
N THR A 6 5.48 -9.06 -62.84
CA THR A 6 5.40 -7.58 -62.93
C THR A 6 4.14 -7.04 -62.21
N ILE A 7 4.02 -5.71 -62.07
CA ILE A 7 2.83 -4.96 -61.60
C ILE A 7 1.86 -4.68 -62.76
N PHE A 8 0.57 -4.51 -62.48
CA PHE A 8 -0.27 -3.56 -63.22
C PHE A 8 -1.25 -2.83 -62.28
N VAL A 9 -1.47 -1.53 -62.52
CA VAL A 9 -2.46 -0.68 -61.84
C VAL A 9 -3.47 -0.22 -62.89
N ALA A 10 -4.76 -0.22 -62.56
CA ALA A 10 -5.81 0.31 -63.42
C ALA A 10 -6.93 0.96 -62.58
N THR A 11 -6.98 2.29 -62.59
CA THR A 11 -8.10 3.08 -62.03
C THR A 11 -9.06 3.43 -63.17
N VAL A 12 -10.34 3.11 -63.03
CA VAL A 12 -11.40 3.58 -63.95
C VAL A 12 -12.63 4.00 -63.14
N CYS A 13 -13.15 5.20 -63.41
CA CYS A 13 -14.32 5.75 -62.75
C CYS A 13 -15.59 5.61 -63.62
N VAL A 14 -16.69 5.16 -63.01
CA VAL A 14 -18.08 5.30 -63.48
C VAL A 14 -18.94 5.39 -62.21
N GLY A 15 -20.02 6.17 -62.11
CA GLY A 15 -20.61 7.16 -63.02
C GLY A 15 -21.91 7.67 -62.39
N TRP A 16 -22.18 8.98 -62.46
CA TRP A 16 -23.20 9.65 -61.65
C TRP A 16 -24.66 9.20 -61.91
N ALA A 17 -25.47 9.28 -60.85
CA ALA A 17 -26.87 9.70 -60.92
C ALA A 17 -27.08 10.79 -59.84
N ALA A 18 -27.87 11.83 -60.13
CA ALA A 18 -27.88 13.07 -59.34
C ALA A 18 -29.24 13.39 -58.71
N ALA A 19 -29.21 14.08 -57.57
CA ALA A 19 -30.38 14.73 -56.96
C ALA A 19 -30.04 16.17 -56.52
N THR A 20 -30.75 17.11 -57.15
CA THR A 20 -30.83 18.55 -56.88
C THR A 20 -31.47 18.87 -55.51
N LEU A 21 -31.41 20.09 -54.94
CA LEU A 21 -30.50 21.25 -55.04
C LEU A 21 -30.98 22.26 -53.98
N ALA A 22 -30.13 22.69 -53.04
CA ALA A 22 -30.45 23.80 -52.12
C ALA A 22 -29.16 24.54 -51.71
N SER A 23 -29.00 25.77 -52.21
CA SER A 23 -27.83 26.62 -51.94
C SER A 23 -28.21 27.78 -51.01
N LEU A 24 -27.35 28.12 -50.03
CA LEU A 24 -27.15 29.51 -49.57
C LEU A 24 -25.91 29.65 -48.68
N THR A 25 -25.03 30.58 -49.09
CA THR A 25 -24.06 31.37 -48.30
C THR A 25 -23.40 30.79 -47.05
N VAL A 26 -22.07 30.60 -47.12
CA VAL A 26 -21.19 30.67 -45.93
C VAL A 26 -21.12 32.12 -45.43
N ALA A 27 -21.41 32.34 -44.16
CA ALA A 27 -21.08 33.56 -43.44
C ALA A 27 -20.26 33.18 -42.20
N LEU A 28 -19.09 33.80 -42.02
CA LEU A 28 -18.24 33.57 -40.85
C LEU A 28 -18.77 34.38 -39.67
N ALA A 29 -19.27 33.69 -38.64
CA ALA A 29 -19.51 34.26 -37.32
C ALA A 29 -18.61 33.53 -36.31
N GLN A 30 -17.75 34.27 -35.62
CA GLN A 30 -17.10 33.77 -34.41
C GLN A 30 -18.13 33.86 -33.28
N ASP A 31 -18.47 32.73 -32.64
CA ASP A 31 -19.24 32.74 -31.40
C ASP A 31 -18.50 31.98 -30.30
N LYS A 32 -18.65 32.44 -29.06
CA LYS A 32 -17.89 31.99 -27.88
C LYS A 32 -18.58 30.80 -27.20
N GLY A 33 -18.74 29.71 -27.96
CA GLY A 33 -19.37 28.47 -27.52
C GLY A 33 -18.43 27.52 -26.78
N GLY A 34 -18.01 27.87 -25.56
CA GLY A 34 -17.41 26.88 -24.64
C GLY A 34 -18.48 25.90 -24.17
N ALA A 35 -18.60 24.75 -24.84
CA ALA A 35 -19.58 23.73 -24.47
C ALA A 35 -19.29 23.19 -23.06
N PRO A 36 -20.28 23.13 -22.14
CA PRO A 36 -20.07 22.50 -20.85
C PRO A 36 -19.69 21.03 -21.02
N LEU A 37 -18.68 20.56 -20.29
CA LEU A 37 -18.48 19.13 -20.09
C LEU A 37 -19.77 18.55 -19.46
N PRO A 38 -20.27 17.40 -19.93
CA PRO A 38 -21.49 16.82 -19.38
C PRO A 38 -21.24 16.40 -17.94
N GLY A 39 -21.72 17.22 -17.00
CA GLY A 39 -21.53 16.99 -15.56
C GLY A 39 -21.99 15.60 -15.16
N ALA A 40 -21.12 14.85 -14.48
CA ALA A 40 -21.40 13.49 -14.05
C ALA A 40 -22.75 13.46 -13.29
N PRO A 41 -23.71 12.61 -13.69
CA PRO A 41 -25.05 12.68 -13.14
C PRO A 41 -25.01 12.32 -11.65
N GLN A 42 -25.34 13.28 -10.79
CA GLN A 42 -25.56 13.01 -9.36
C GLN A 42 -26.64 11.95 -9.21
N ALA A 43 -26.22 10.73 -8.87
CA ALA A 43 -27.10 9.58 -8.76
C ALA A 43 -28.00 9.72 -7.52
N LYS A 44 -29.11 10.45 -7.66
CA LYS A 44 -30.24 10.45 -6.72
C LYS A 44 -31.01 9.13 -6.82
N GLY A 45 -30.30 8.04 -6.53
CA GLY A 45 -30.74 6.67 -6.65
C GLY A 45 -31.77 6.28 -5.61
N LYS A 46 -33.02 6.71 -5.77
CA LYS A 46 -34.18 6.00 -5.19
C LYS A 46 -34.44 4.68 -5.94
N GLY A 47 -33.42 3.83 -6.00
CA GLY A 47 -33.59 2.42 -6.34
C GLY A 47 -34.21 1.66 -5.16
N PRO A 48 -34.76 0.45 -5.37
CA PRO A 48 -35.06 -0.45 -4.26
C PRO A 48 -33.75 -0.72 -3.50
N GLY A 49 -33.76 -0.54 -2.18
CA GLY A 49 -32.57 -0.69 -1.35
C GLY A 49 -31.97 -2.08 -1.55
N ARG A 50 -30.76 -2.14 -2.14
CA ARG A 50 -30.03 -3.39 -2.33
C ARG A 50 -29.75 -3.96 -0.95
N ALA A 51 -30.42 -5.05 -0.59
CA ALA A 51 -30.26 -5.66 0.72
C ALA A 51 -28.77 -5.89 1.00
N ALA A 52 -28.32 -5.55 2.22
CA ALA A 52 -26.93 -5.73 2.61
C ALA A 52 -26.53 -7.19 2.34
N LYS A 53 -25.44 -7.39 1.59
CA LYS A 53 -24.84 -8.71 1.42
C LYS A 53 -24.58 -9.25 2.82
N LYS A 54 -25.15 -10.40 3.19
CA LYS A 54 -24.80 -11.04 4.45
C LYS A 54 -23.52 -11.85 4.24
N GLY A 55 -22.56 -11.69 5.13
CA GLY A 55 -21.32 -12.45 5.12
C GLY A 55 -21.51 -13.93 5.52
N PRO A 56 -20.47 -14.77 5.36
CA PRO A 56 -20.52 -16.19 5.68
C PRO A 56 -21.01 -16.49 7.11
N ALA A 57 -21.86 -17.51 7.26
CA ALA A 57 -22.45 -17.85 8.56
C ALA A 57 -21.47 -18.62 9.46
N GLY A 58 -21.44 -18.27 10.75
CA GLY A 58 -20.65 -18.97 11.77
C GLY A 58 -20.59 -18.17 13.08
N PRO A 59 -20.05 -18.74 14.17
CA PRO A 59 -19.86 -18.03 15.43
C PRO A 59 -18.75 -16.97 15.32
N LEU A 60 -18.82 -15.94 16.15
CA LEU A 60 -17.75 -14.95 16.33
C LEU A 60 -16.43 -15.65 16.74
N PRO A 61 -15.38 -15.65 15.90
CA PRO A 61 -14.09 -16.24 16.25
C PRO A 61 -13.39 -15.45 17.36
N ARG A 62 -12.49 -16.11 18.10
CA ARG A 62 -11.79 -15.55 19.26
C ARG A 62 -10.28 -15.77 19.15
N LEU A 63 -9.53 -14.80 19.65
CA LEU A 63 -8.09 -14.90 19.92
C LEU A 63 -7.84 -15.76 21.17
N SER A 64 -6.57 -16.08 21.43
CA SER A 64 -6.10 -16.88 22.57
C SER A 64 -6.36 -16.24 23.95
N ASP A 65 -6.56 -14.93 24.00
CA ASP A 65 -6.97 -14.17 25.19
C ASP A 65 -8.51 -14.08 25.38
N GLY A 66 -9.28 -14.70 24.48
CA GLY A 66 -10.74 -14.65 24.47
C GLY A 66 -11.35 -13.39 23.87
N LYS A 67 -10.56 -12.43 23.36
CA LYS A 67 -11.07 -11.27 22.63
C LYS A 67 -11.55 -11.65 21.22
N PRO A 68 -12.44 -10.86 20.59
CA PRO A 68 -12.84 -11.10 19.21
C PRO A 68 -11.63 -11.16 18.27
N ASP A 69 -11.52 -12.24 17.51
CA ASP A 69 -10.61 -12.24 16.37
C ASP A 69 -11.29 -11.49 15.23
N ILE A 70 -10.75 -10.35 14.82
CA ILE A 70 -11.23 -9.60 13.64
C ILE A 70 -10.41 -9.90 12.37
N THR A 71 -9.50 -10.87 12.43
CA THR A 71 -8.69 -11.30 11.29
C THR A 71 -9.57 -11.76 10.13
N GLY A 72 -9.18 -11.36 8.92
CA GLY A 72 -9.88 -11.65 7.68
C GLY A 72 -9.62 -10.61 6.61
N VAL A 73 -10.06 -10.89 5.38
CA VAL A 73 -10.22 -9.87 4.34
C VAL A 73 -11.65 -9.39 4.36
N TRP A 74 -11.84 -8.09 4.44
CA TRP A 74 -13.15 -7.45 4.56
C TRP A 74 -13.43 -6.60 3.30
N ASN A 75 -14.67 -6.65 2.84
CA ASN A 75 -15.17 -5.83 1.75
C ASN A 75 -14.99 -4.33 2.10
N GLY A 76 -14.51 -3.55 1.12
CA GLY A 76 -13.89 -2.25 1.33
C GLY A 76 -14.74 -1.24 2.08
N PHE A 77 -14.12 -0.47 2.98
CA PHE A 77 -14.77 0.53 3.83
C PHE A 77 -15.09 1.86 3.10
N GLY A 78 -15.26 1.80 1.78
CA GLY A 78 -15.29 2.97 0.90
C GLY A 78 -16.42 3.95 1.17
N GLY A 79 -16.10 5.24 1.05
CA GLY A 79 -17.06 6.34 1.12
C GLY A 79 -17.26 6.94 2.51
N SER A 80 -17.57 8.24 2.54
CA SER A 80 -17.76 9.06 3.75
C SER A 80 -19.15 8.90 4.41
N GLY A 81 -19.92 7.88 4.04
CA GLY A 81 -21.36 7.82 4.32
C GLY A 81 -22.17 8.72 3.38
N ASN A 82 -23.45 8.94 3.70
CA ASN A 82 -24.36 9.74 2.87
C ASN A 82 -24.48 11.21 3.32
N ASP A 83 -24.09 11.51 4.56
CA ASP A 83 -24.33 12.79 5.23
C ASP A 83 -23.03 13.59 5.33
N ALA A 84 -23.04 14.83 4.81
CA ALA A 84 -21.87 15.71 4.85
C ALA A 84 -21.60 16.27 6.27
N PRO A 85 -20.33 16.54 6.62
CA PRO A 85 -19.98 17.09 7.93
C PRO A 85 -20.54 18.51 8.14
N ASN A 86 -20.90 18.82 9.38
CA ASN A 86 -21.32 20.18 9.80
C ASN A 86 -20.10 21.10 9.96
N MET A 87 -19.54 21.52 8.83
CA MET A 87 -18.31 22.32 8.75
C MET A 87 -18.48 23.78 9.18
N GLN A 88 -17.40 24.37 9.69
CA GLN A 88 -17.27 25.83 9.80
C GLN A 88 -17.22 26.48 8.40
N PRO A 89 -17.60 27.78 8.26
CA PRO A 89 -17.66 28.45 6.97
C PRO A 89 -16.32 28.50 6.22
N TRP A 90 -15.18 28.45 6.92
CA TRP A 90 -13.87 28.41 6.28
C TRP A 90 -13.58 27.04 5.67
N ALA A 91 -13.87 25.94 6.38
CA ALA A 91 -13.66 24.58 5.90
C ALA A 91 -14.57 24.26 4.70
N ALA A 92 -15.83 24.71 4.76
CA ALA A 92 -16.76 24.61 3.62
C ALA A 92 -16.28 25.40 2.37
N LYS A 93 -15.54 26.50 2.56
CA LYS A 93 -14.90 27.23 1.46
C LYS A 93 -13.72 26.45 0.87
N ILE A 94 -12.90 25.81 1.70
CA ILE A 94 -11.78 24.96 1.25
C ILE A 94 -12.29 23.77 0.42
N VAL A 95 -13.33 23.07 0.87
CA VAL A 95 -14.06 22.04 0.09
C VAL A 95 -14.51 22.57 -1.28
N ALA A 96 -15.05 23.79 -1.33
CA ALA A 96 -15.46 24.41 -2.59
C ALA A 96 -14.27 24.78 -3.49
N GLN A 97 -13.09 25.06 -2.93
CA GLN A 97 -11.86 25.32 -3.69
C GLN A 97 -11.27 24.02 -4.28
N HIS A 98 -11.15 22.94 -3.50
CA HIS A 98 -10.71 21.65 -4.01
C HIS A 98 -11.61 21.12 -5.12
N ARG A 99 -12.94 21.27 -4.98
CA ARG A 99 -13.89 20.96 -6.06
C ARG A 99 -13.72 21.85 -7.30
N ALA A 100 -13.31 23.10 -7.14
CA ALA A 100 -13.07 24.01 -8.27
C ALA A 100 -11.72 23.76 -8.97
N ALA A 101 -10.81 23.00 -8.33
CA ALA A 101 -9.57 22.50 -8.89
C ALA A 101 -9.66 21.02 -9.34
N ASP A 102 -10.89 20.47 -9.44
CA ASP A 102 -11.18 19.06 -9.76
C ASP A 102 -10.41 18.04 -8.87
N GLY A 103 -10.03 18.44 -7.66
CA GLY A 103 -9.23 17.63 -6.73
C GLY A 103 -7.74 17.54 -7.07
N ALA A 104 -7.18 18.44 -7.90
CA ALA A 104 -5.80 18.34 -8.35
C ALA A 104 -4.72 18.50 -7.25
N GLU A 105 -5.06 19.02 -6.06
CA GLU A 105 -4.19 18.98 -4.88
C GLU A 105 -4.21 17.64 -4.13
N ASP A 106 -5.09 16.69 -4.48
CA ASP A 106 -5.32 15.48 -3.67
C ASP A 106 -4.07 14.60 -3.57
N PHE A 107 -3.68 14.30 -2.34
CA PHE A 107 -2.58 13.42 -2.02
C PHE A 107 -2.81 11.99 -2.53
N GLU A 108 -4.03 11.44 -2.45
CA GLU A 108 -4.31 10.09 -2.97
C GLU A 108 -4.18 10.03 -4.51
N ALA A 109 -4.55 11.11 -5.22
CA ALA A 109 -4.33 11.23 -6.67
C ALA A 109 -2.84 11.30 -7.06
N ARG A 110 -1.94 11.53 -6.09
CA ARG A 110 -0.48 11.60 -6.24
C ARG A 110 0.25 10.43 -5.58
N CYS A 111 -0.45 9.32 -5.29
CA CYS A 111 0.10 8.13 -4.63
C CYS A 111 0.69 8.40 -3.24
N LEU A 112 0.03 9.28 -2.49
CA LEU A 112 0.29 9.56 -1.09
C LEU A 112 -0.87 9.00 -0.24
N PRO A 113 -0.68 8.77 1.07
CA PRO A 113 -1.71 8.18 1.90
C PRO A 113 -2.87 9.18 2.06
N GLY A 114 -4.11 8.71 1.91
CA GLY A 114 -5.31 9.55 2.05
C GLY A 114 -5.69 9.92 3.50
N GLY A 115 -5.03 9.32 4.49
CA GLY A 115 -5.39 9.44 5.92
C GLY A 115 -6.72 8.77 6.29
N PRO A 116 -7.02 8.58 7.59
CA PRO A 116 -8.26 7.94 8.02
C PRO A 116 -9.37 8.98 8.28
N PRO A 117 -10.65 8.63 8.10
CA PRO A 117 -11.19 7.31 7.73
C PRO A 117 -11.41 7.14 6.22
N ARG A 118 -10.62 7.82 5.38
CA ARG A 118 -10.65 7.72 3.92
C ARG A 118 -10.10 6.36 3.48
N ALA A 119 -10.98 5.37 3.46
CA ALA A 119 -10.70 4.09 2.83
C ALA A 119 -10.97 4.19 1.32
N ALA A 120 -9.94 3.84 0.54
CA ALA A 120 -10.09 3.55 -0.88
C ALA A 120 -11.06 2.36 -1.09
N PRO A 121 -11.71 2.23 -2.27
CA PRO A 121 -12.79 1.25 -2.50
C PRO A 121 -12.33 -0.22 -2.63
N TYR A 122 -11.08 -0.52 -2.30
CA TYR A 122 -10.47 -1.85 -2.35
C TYR A 122 -10.70 -2.62 -1.05
N HIS A 123 -10.37 -3.92 -1.01
CA HIS A 123 -10.49 -4.69 0.22
C HIS A 123 -9.44 -4.25 1.25
N THR A 124 -9.72 -4.55 2.51
CA THR A 124 -8.80 -4.32 3.62
C THR A 124 -8.72 -5.58 4.44
N SER A 125 -7.50 -6.05 4.70
CA SER A 125 -7.29 -7.15 5.63
C SER A 125 -7.09 -6.61 7.03
N PHE A 126 -7.85 -7.13 7.98
CA PHE A 126 -7.48 -7.06 9.38
C PHE A 126 -6.64 -8.28 9.75
N PHE A 127 -5.64 -8.06 10.59
CA PHE A 127 -4.85 -9.13 11.19
C PHE A 127 -4.65 -8.82 12.67
N ALA A 128 -5.25 -9.64 13.53
CA ALA A 128 -5.36 -9.39 14.96
C ALA A 128 -4.45 -10.31 15.77
N THR A 129 -3.85 -9.74 16.81
CA THR A 129 -3.12 -10.45 17.87
C THR A 129 -3.51 -9.84 19.22
N PRO A 130 -3.31 -10.53 20.37
CA PRO A 130 -3.67 -10.02 21.70
C PRO A 130 -3.03 -8.68 22.15
N LYS A 131 -2.13 -8.08 21.35
CA LYS A 131 -1.45 -6.80 21.65
C LYS A 131 -1.47 -5.79 20.50
N LEU A 132 -1.87 -6.21 19.31
CA LEU A 132 -1.74 -5.41 18.09
C LEU A 132 -2.74 -5.89 17.04
N VAL A 133 -3.53 -4.97 16.51
CA VAL A 133 -4.30 -5.17 15.29
C VAL A 133 -3.61 -4.39 14.17
N LEU A 134 -3.46 -5.03 13.01
CA LEU A 134 -3.03 -4.39 11.78
C LEU A 134 -4.22 -4.21 10.84
N MET A 135 -4.30 -3.03 10.23
CA MET A 135 -5.16 -2.75 9.08
C MET A 135 -4.25 -2.71 7.84
N LEU A 136 -4.42 -3.63 6.91
CA LEU A 136 -3.59 -3.80 5.71
C LEU A 136 -4.40 -3.43 4.48
N PHE A 137 -3.97 -2.41 3.73
CA PHE A 137 -4.69 -1.94 2.55
C PHE A 137 -4.23 -2.68 1.28
N GLU A 138 -5.19 -3.11 0.46
CA GLU A 138 -4.93 -3.64 -0.88
C GLU A 138 -4.38 -2.52 -1.79
N GLY A 139 -5.17 -1.46 -2.00
CA GLY A 139 -4.87 -0.37 -2.93
C GLY A 139 -4.19 0.87 -2.34
N ASN A 140 -4.31 1.99 -3.07
CA ASN A 140 -3.52 3.22 -2.88
C ASN A 140 -2.01 2.92 -2.82
N THR A 141 -1.37 3.04 -1.66
CA THR A 141 0.08 2.86 -1.48
C THR A 141 0.50 1.46 -1.01
N HIS A 142 -0.45 0.52 -0.85
CA HIS A 142 -0.23 -0.80 -0.23
C HIS A 142 0.38 -0.70 1.19
N MET A 143 -0.06 0.32 1.93
CA MET A 143 0.38 0.63 3.29
C MET A 143 -0.44 -0.10 4.37
N TYR A 144 -0.07 0.12 5.64
CA TYR A 144 -0.73 -0.42 6.81
C TYR A 144 -0.97 0.64 7.90
N ARG A 145 -1.94 0.38 8.79
CA ARG A 145 -2.07 1.05 10.11
C ARG A 145 -1.81 0.05 11.23
N GLN A 146 -1.30 0.55 12.35
CA GLN A 146 -1.01 -0.21 13.56
C GLN A 146 -1.92 0.26 14.69
N PHE A 147 -2.80 -0.58 15.20
CA PHE A 147 -3.66 -0.28 16.35
C PHE A 147 -3.09 -1.01 17.58
N PHE A 148 -2.41 -0.27 18.46
CA PHE A 148 -1.75 -0.85 19.63
C PHE A 148 -2.78 -1.17 20.72
N VAL A 149 -2.98 -2.47 20.99
CA VAL A 149 -3.98 -2.99 21.96
C VAL A 149 -3.33 -3.45 23.26
N ASP A 150 -2.11 -3.00 23.52
CA ASP A 150 -1.27 -3.38 24.67
C ASP A 150 -1.46 -2.49 25.92
N GLY A 151 -2.39 -1.53 25.85
CA GLY A 151 -2.65 -0.55 26.91
C GLY A 151 -1.70 0.65 26.92
N SER A 152 -0.92 0.84 25.86
CA SER A 152 -0.13 2.06 25.65
C SER A 152 -1.01 3.30 25.44
N SER A 153 -0.57 4.44 25.98
CA SER A 153 -1.14 5.76 25.72
C SER A 153 -0.34 6.49 24.63
N HIS A 154 -0.97 7.43 23.92
CA HIS A 154 -0.30 8.30 22.95
C HIS A 154 0.97 8.97 23.54
N PRO A 155 2.10 8.96 22.82
CA PRO A 155 3.29 9.74 23.17
C PRO A 155 3.00 11.25 23.27
N LYS A 156 3.78 11.98 24.06
CA LYS A 156 3.58 13.43 24.29
C LYS A 156 4.21 14.32 23.22
N ASP A 157 5.14 13.75 22.46
CA ASP A 157 6.00 14.40 21.47
C ASP A 157 5.81 13.79 20.07
N LEU A 158 4.56 13.39 19.77
CA LEU A 158 4.16 12.89 18.46
C LEU A 158 4.48 13.89 17.35
N LYS A 159 4.94 13.34 16.21
CA LYS A 159 5.09 14.05 14.95
C LYS A 159 3.86 13.74 14.08
N PRO A 160 3.22 14.74 13.45
CA PRO A 160 2.10 14.49 12.56
C PRO A 160 2.44 13.55 11.39
N THR A 161 1.57 12.57 11.16
CA THR A 161 1.64 11.56 10.09
C THR A 161 0.33 11.53 9.32
N PHE A 162 0.29 10.94 8.13
CA PHE A 162 -0.97 10.82 7.37
C PHE A 162 -1.97 9.89 8.09
N TYR A 163 -1.51 8.81 8.71
CA TYR A 163 -2.36 7.86 9.43
C TYR A 163 -2.56 8.14 10.93
N GLY A 164 -1.85 9.11 11.50
CA GLY A 164 -1.86 9.42 12.93
C GLY A 164 -1.15 8.39 13.80
N ASP A 165 -1.29 8.54 15.13
CA ASP A 165 -0.90 7.55 16.14
C ASP A 165 -2.16 6.86 16.69
N SER A 166 -2.32 5.55 16.45
CA SER A 166 -3.54 4.80 16.80
C SER A 166 -3.37 3.89 18.02
N ARG A 167 -4.04 4.22 19.12
CA ARG A 167 -4.06 3.41 20.37
C ARG A 167 -5.43 2.77 20.53
N ALA A 168 -5.50 1.57 21.11
CA ALA A 168 -6.72 0.78 21.06
C ALA A 168 -6.98 -0.04 22.34
N HIS A 169 -8.26 -0.34 22.58
CA HIS A 169 -8.71 -1.21 23.65
C HIS A 169 -9.99 -1.96 23.26
N TRP A 170 -10.38 -2.96 24.06
CA TRP A 170 -11.59 -3.75 23.84
C TRP A 170 -12.67 -3.40 24.88
N ASP A 171 -13.70 -2.68 24.46
CA ASP A 171 -14.94 -2.55 25.23
C ASP A 171 -15.86 -3.73 24.91
N GLY A 172 -15.97 -4.68 25.84
CA GLY A 172 -16.60 -5.98 25.59
C GLY A 172 -16.02 -6.69 24.36
N ASP A 173 -16.83 -6.78 23.31
CA ASP A 173 -16.55 -7.38 22.01
C ASP A 173 -16.39 -6.33 20.87
N THR A 174 -16.12 -5.08 21.22
CA THR A 174 -15.86 -3.97 20.30
C THR A 174 -14.44 -3.47 20.47
N LEU A 175 -13.66 -3.46 19.38
CA LEU A 175 -12.36 -2.79 19.35
C LEU A 175 -12.62 -1.29 19.22
N VAL A 176 -12.16 -0.50 20.18
CA VAL A 176 -12.21 0.96 20.15
C VAL A 176 -10.78 1.45 19.87
N VAL A 177 -10.63 2.27 18.83
CA VAL A 177 -9.37 2.85 18.38
C VAL A 177 -9.47 4.37 18.48
N ASP A 178 -8.59 4.96 19.28
CA ASP A 178 -8.35 6.40 19.42
C ASP A 178 -7.17 6.76 18.50
N THR A 179 -7.28 7.83 17.73
CA THR A 179 -6.20 8.29 16.83
C THR A 179 -6.11 9.81 16.78
N VAL A 180 -4.88 10.31 16.90
CA VAL A 180 -4.52 11.73 16.91
C VAL A 180 -3.27 12.01 16.10
N SER A 181 -2.87 13.29 16.00
CA SER A 181 -1.63 13.75 15.35
C SER A 181 -1.61 13.50 13.83
N PHE A 182 -2.63 13.99 13.14
CA PHE A 182 -2.75 13.93 11.68
C PHE A 182 -1.98 15.06 10.96
N PHE A 183 -1.45 14.76 9.78
CA PHE A 183 -0.75 15.71 8.91
C PHE A 183 -1.72 16.76 8.33
N GLU A 184 -1.85 17.91 9.00
CA GLU A 184 -2.84 18.99 8.78
C GLU A 184 -3.03 19.52 7.34
N LYS A 185 -2.16 19.16 6.37
CA LYS A 185 -2.38 19.47 4.94
C LYS A 185 -3.31 18.46 4.25
N SER A 186 -3.58 17.29 4.82
CA SER A 186 -4.39 16.23 4.21
C SER A 186 -5.90 16.47 4.35
N TRP A 187 -6.71 15.61 3.73
CA TRP A 187 -8.16 15.60 3.90
C TRP A 187 -8.72 14.18 3.86
N TYR A 188 -9.72 13.95 4.69
CA TYR A 188 -10.11 12.62 5.16
C TYR A 188 -11.41 12.07 4.52
N ASP A 189 -11.84 12.66 3.41
CA ASP A 189 -12.94 12.17 2.57
C ASP A 189 -12.75 12.49 1.08
N PHE A 190 -13.67 12.03 0.22
CA PHE A 190 -13.69 12.35 -1.21
C PHE A 190 -14.32 13.72 -1.54
N ALA A 191 -14.65 14.55 -0.54
CA ALA A 191 -15.17 15.90 -0.76
C ALA A 191 -14.06 16.97 -0.67
N GLY A 192 -12.90 16.63 -0.10
CA GLY A 192 -11.84 17.58 0.21
C GLY A 192 -12.03 18.25 1.57
N THR A 193 -12.68 17.58 2.53
CA THR A 193 -12.96 18.16 3.86
C THR A 193 -11.65 18.32 4.66
N PRO A 194 -11.18 19.56 4.93
CA PRO A 194 -9.94 19.77 5.65
C PRO A 194 -10.10 19.46 7.15
N HIS A 195 -8.97 19.23 7.81
CA HIS A 195 -8.88 19.21 9.26
C HIS A 195 -7.90 20.27 9.76
N THR A 196 -7.88 20.47 11.07
CA THR A 196 -6.81 21.11 11.80
C THR A 196 -5.93 20.06 12.50
N LYS A 197 -4.85 20.51 13.13
CA LYS A 197 -4.08 19.74 14.12
C LYS A 197 -4.89 19.24 15.33
N ASP A 198 -6.06 19.81 15.60
CA ASP A 198 -6.91 19.49 16.75
C ASP A 198 -7.97 18.40 16.42
N MET A 199 -7.83 17.74 15.26
CA MET A 199 -8.63 16.59 14.87
C MET A 199 -8.32 15.35 15.72
N HIS A 200 -9.37 14.80 16.33
CA HIS A 200 -9.43 13.52 17.01
C HIS A 200 -10.36 12.57 16.23
N LEU A 201 -9.96 11.30 16.15
CA LEU A 201 -10.68 10.24 15.45
C LEU A 201 -10.91 9.05 16.38
N THR A 202 -12.17 8.69 16.60
CA THR A 202 -12.54 7.41 17.24
C THR A 202 -13.16 6.47 16.22
N GLU A 203 -12.51 5.33 15.97
CA GLU A 203 -13.04 4.23 15.16
C GLU A 203 -13.41 3.05 16.06
N THR A 204 -14.61 2.49 15.88
CA THR A 204 -15.05 1.29 16.60
C THR A 204 -15.37 0.17 15.63
N PHE A 205 -14.88 -1.03 15.90
CA PHE A 205 -15.04 -2.23 15.08
C PHE A 205 -15.71 -3.33 15.91
N HIS A 206 -16.93 -3.71 15.54
CA HIS A 206 -17.71 -4.73 16.25
C HIS A 206 -18.07 -5.88 15.31
N ARG A 207 -17.36 -7.01 15.44
CA ARG A 207 -17.60 -8.22 14.64
C ARG A 207 -18.78 -8.98 15.26
N LEU A 208 -19.92 -8.94 14.58
CA LEU A 208 -21.20 -9.50 15.04
C LEU A 208 -21.19 -11.03 15.07
N ASP A 209 -20.67 -11.63 14.00
CA ASP A 209 -20.61 -13.09 13.79
C ASP A 209 -19.37 -13.45 12.95
N TYR A 210 -19.27 -14.68 12.44
CA TYR A 210 -18.13 -15.05 11.60
C TYR A 210 -17.96 -14.15 10.36
N GLY A 211 -19.04 -13.71 9.73
CA GLY A 211 -19.01 -13.08 8.42
C GLY A 211 -19.31 -11.58 8.40
N ASN A 212 -19.85 -11.00 9.47
CA ASN A 212 -20.40 -9.64 9.47
C ASN A 212 -19.75 -8.77 10.55
N MET A 213 -19.39 -7.54 10.20
CA MET A 213 -18.82 -6.55 11.13
C MET A 213 -19.45 -5.17 10.91
N GLU A 214 -19.83 -4.54 12.02
CA GLU A 214 -20.26 -3.15 12.07
C GLU A 214 -19.08 -2.25 12.42
N MET A 215 -19.09 -1.05 11.86
CA MET A 215 -18.10 -0.01 12.14
C MET A 215 -18.79 1.33 12.36
N LYS A 216 -18.38 2.03 13.41
CA LYS A 216 -18.72 3.45 13.60
C LYS A 216 -17.44 4.25 13.66
N VAL A 217 -17.37 5.32 12.88
CA VAL A 217 -16.34 6.34 12.92
C VAL A 217 -16.93 7.61 13.52
N THR A 218 -16.19 8.26 14.40
CA THR A 218 -16.51 9.59 14.95
C THR A 218 -15.30 10.49 14.72
N ILE A 219 -15.49 11.61 14.02
CA ILE A 219 -14.47 12.64 13.79
C ILE A 219 -14.86 13.87 14.61
N GLU A 220 -13.92 14.37 15.40
CA GLU A 220 -14.07 15.57 16.22
C GLU A 220 -12.95 16.54 15.86
N ASP A 221 -13.31 17.71 15.35
CA ASP A 221 -12.35 18.79 15.07
C ASP A 221 -13.04 20.13 15.38
N PRO A 222 -12.82 20.73 16.57
CA PRO A 222 -13.45 22.00 16.94
C PRO A 222 -12.88 23.21 16.16
N GLY A 223 -11.81 23.02 15.38
CA GLY A 223 -11.26 24.02 14.48
C GLY A 223 -11.94 24.03 13.09
N ALA A 224 -12.32 22.86 12.57
CA ALA A 224 -12.94 22.71 11.24
C ALA A 224 -14.45 22.45 11.27
N LEU A 225 -15.01 21.89 12.35
CA LEU A 225 -16.40 21.46 12.47
C LEU A 225 -17.15 22.24 13.57
N ASN A 226 -18.49 22.27 13.47
CA ASN A 226 -19.40 22.82 14.48
C ASN A 226 -19.90 21.73 15.47
N GLY A 227 -19.39 20.51 15.37
CA GLY A 227 -19.75 19.35 16.19
C GLY A 227 -19.28 18.04 15.56
N PRO A 228 -19.32 16.90 16.28
CA PRO A 228 -18.81 15.62 15.79
C PRO A 228 -19.51 15.13 14.51
N TRP A 229 -18.74 14.60 13.56
CA TRP A 229 -19.28 13.90 12.39
C TRP A 229 -19.20 12.39 12.62
N VAL A 230 -20.32 11.68 12.39
CA VAL A 230 -20.45 10.25 12.68
C VAL A 230 -20.80 9.50 11.39
N ILE A 231 -19.98 8.50 11.04
CA ILE A 231 -20.16 7.65 9.87
C ILE A 231 -20.36 6.21 10.36
N ASN A 232 -21.47 5.57 10.01
CA ASN A 232 -21.71 4.16 10.28
C ASN A 232 -21.53 3.35 8.99
N ARG A 233 -20.81 2.23 9.07
CA ARG A 233 -20.49 1.32 7.95
C ARG A 233 -20.78 -0.13 8.38
N THR A 234 -21.07 -0.98 7.41
CA THR A 234 -21.20 -2.45 7.61
C THR A 234 -20.38 -3.16 6.55
N THR A 235 -19.68 -4.24 6.89
CA THR A 235 -18.84 -5.01 5.97
C THR A 235 -19.09 -6.51 6.06
N THR A 236 -18.66 -7.23 5.02
CA THR A 236 -18.65 -8.68 4.94
C THR A 236 -17.24 -9.23 4.83
N LEU A 237 -17.00 -10.35 5.52
CA LEU A 237 -15.81 -11.18 5.32
C LEU A 237 -15.87 -11.80 3.92
N GLU A 238 -14.82 -11.62 3.14
CA GLU A 238 -14.64 -12.29 1.85
C GLU A 238 -13.61 -13.42 2.04
N THR A 239 -14.09 -14.66 2.21
CA THR A 239 -13.23 -15.82 2.50
C THR A 239 -12.40 -16.29 1.32
N ASP A 240 -12.86 -15.97 0.11
CA ASP A 240 -12.37 -16.52 -1.15
C ASP A 240 -11.60 -15.46 -1.95
N PHE A 241 -11.29 -14.30 -1.34
CA PHE A 241 -10.57 -13.19 -1.94
C PHE A 241 -9.16 -13.07 -1.35
N ASP A 242 -8.16 -13.35 -2.19
CA ASP A 242 -6.77 -13.00 -1.90
C ASP A 242 -6.51 -11.55 -2.37
N MET A 243 -6.25 -10.63 -1.44
CA MET A 243 -5.71 -9.31 -1.77
C MET A 243 -4.37 -9.47 -2.50
N THR A 244 -4.20 -8.77 -3.63
CA THR A 244 -2.94 -8.68 -4.36
C THR A 244 -2.09 -7.50 -3.87
N GLU A 245 -0.85 -7.43 -4.31
CA GLU A 245 -0.06 -6.21 -4.31
C GLU A 245 -0.65 -5.19 -5.30
N TYR A 246 -0.56 -3.89 -4.96
CA TYR A 246 -0.97 -2.79 -5.85
C TYR A 246 0.00 -1.62 -5.70
N VAL A 247 0.53 -1.13 -6.81
CA VAL A 247 1.54 -0.06 -6.82
C VAL A 247 0.96 1.15 -7.55
N CYS A 248 0.45 2.15 -6.81
CA CYS A 248 -0.03 3.40 -7.41
C CYS A 248 1.07 4.08 -8.24
N ASN A 249 2.32 4.13 -7.75
CA ASN A 249 3.47 4.73 -8.45
C ASN A 249 3.77 4.11 -9.83
N GLU A 250 3.33 2.87 -10.08
CA GLU A 250 3.47 2.19 -11.37
C GLU A 250 2.26 2.44 -12.29
N ASN A 251 1.08 2.63 -11.71
CA ASN A 251 -0.20 2.72 -12.42
C ASN A 251 -0.73 4.14 -12.64
N ASN A 252 -0.21 5.16 -11.95
CA ASN A 252 -0.73 6.53 -12.03
C ASN A 252 -0.40 7.22 -13.36
N GLN A 253 -1.42 7.32 -14.24
CA GLN A 253 -1.31 7.94 -15.57
C GLN A 253 -1.61 9.45 -15.61
N ASP A 254 -2.14 10.03 -14.52
CA ASP A 254 -2.68 11.40 -14.55
C ASP A 254 -1.75 12.55 -14.05
N PRO A 255 -0.50 12.37 -13.56
CA PRO A 255 0.19 13.45 -12.84
C PRO A 255 0.49 14.68 -13.73
N GLY A 256 0.63 14.49 -15.05
CA GLY A 256 0.80 15.61 -16.00
C GLY A 256 -0.46 16.45 -16.21
N HIS A 257 -1.66 15.87 -16.03
CA HIS A 257 -2.93 16.59 -16.02
C HIS A 257 -3.11 17.32 -14.69
N LEU A 258 -2.88 16.65 -13.55
CA LEU A 258 -2.92 17.28 -12.22
C LEU A 258 -1.98 18.49 -12.13
N ASP A 259 -0.74 18.37 -12.60
CA ASP A 259 0.24 19.48 -12.63
C ASP A 259 -0.21 20.64 -13.57
N ALA A 260 -0.88 20.34 -14.69
CA ALA A 260 -1.41 21.36 -15.60
C ALA A 260 -2.61 22.11 -15.00
N THR A 261 -3.48 21.42 -14.27
CA THR A 261 -4.62 22.02 -13.55
C THR A 261 -4.14 22.92 -12.42
N LEU A 262 -3.18 22.47 -11.60
CA LEU A 262 -2.57 23.32 -10.56
C LEU A 262 -1.84 24.53 -11.15
N GLY A 263 -1.08 24.36 -12.23
CA GLY A 263 -0.42 25.47 -12.93
C GLY A 263 -1.42 26.49 -13.49
N SER A 264 -2.57 26.04 -13.97
CA SER A 264 -3.66 26.90 -14.47
C SER A 264 -4.41 27.62 -13.35
N ALA A 265 -4.48 27.03 -12.15
CA ALA A 265 -5.02 27.64 -10.93
C ALA A 265 -4.05 28.61 -10.22
N GLY A 266 -2.81 28.74 -10.71
CA GLY A 266 -1.77 29.56 -10.06
C GLY A 266 -1.09 28.89 -8.86
N GLY A 267 -1.21 27.56 -8.72
CA GLY A 267 -0.54 26.77 -7.72
C GLY A 267 0.99 26.73 -7.91
N ALA A 268 1.71 26.43 -6.84
CA ALA A 268 3.17 26.31 -6.89
C ALA A 268 3.59 25.10 -7.75
N GLN A 269 4.65 25.27 -8.55
CA GLN A 269 5.30 24.15 -9.23
C GLN A 269 5.75 23.10 -8.20
N SER A 270 5.55 21.82 -8.50
CA SER A 270 5.92 20.72 -7.61
C SER A 270 7.42 20.76 -7.31
N LYS A 271 7.80 20.58 -6.03
CA LYS A 271 9.21 20.58 -5.59
C LYS A 271 9.92 19.25 -5.90
N ARG A 272 9.47 18.56 -6.94
CA ARG A 272 9.74 17.15 -7.17
C ARG A 272 11.23 16.91 -7.43
N LEU A 273 11.83 15.99 -6.69
CA LEU A 273 13.26 15.67 -6.79
C LEU A 273 13.54 14.96 -8.11
N VAL A 274 14.04 15.71 -9.10
CA VAL A 274 14.33 15.23 -10.47
C VAL A 274 15.28 14.02 -10.51
N ASN A 275 16.15 13.88 -9.50
CA ASN A 275 17.10 12.77 -9.36
C ASN A 275 16.58 11.63 -8.46
N GLY A 276 15.30 11.65 -8.09
CA GLY A 276 14.69 10.75 -7.11
C GLY A 276 15.02 11.10 -5.65
N VAL A 277 14.53 10.28 -4.72
CA VAL A 277 14.80 10.45 -3.28
C VAL A 277 16.26 10.12 -2.92
N PRO A 278 16.87 10.83 -1.96
CA PRO A 278 18.17 10.45 -1.41
C PRO A 278 18.04 9.15 -0.58
N PRO A 279 19.09 8.32 -0.49
CA PRO A 279 19.10 7.17 0.40
C PRO A 279 18.85 7.57 1.86
N VAL A 280 17.92 6.89 2.52
CA VAL A 280 17.59 7.18 3.93
C VAL A 280 18.71 6.78 4.87
N GLN A 281 18.90 7.54 5.95
CA GLN A 281 19.92 7.24 6.94
C GLN A 281 19.53 5.99 7.76
N ALA A 282 20.42 5.00 7.81
CA ALA A 282 20.20 3.78 8.57
C ALA A 282 20.00 4.08 10.07
N LYS A 283 18.96 3.51 10.68
CA LYS A 283 18.78 3.58 12.14
C LYS A 283 19.82 2.67 12.80
N LYS A 284 20.58 3.22 13.75
CA LYS A 284 21.53 2.44 14.55
C LYS A 284 20.77 1.49 15.47
N ALA A 285 21.09 0.19 15.41
CA ALA A 285 20.52 -0.79 16.33
C ALA A 285 20.88 -0.47 17.80
N PRO A 286 19.96 -0.72 18.76
CA PRO A 286 20.28 -0.70 20.18
C PRO A 286 21.16 -1.89 20.57
N SER A 287 21.61 -1.94 21.83
CA SER A 287 22.27 -3.13 22.37
C SER A 287 21.28 -4.30 22.43
N PRO A 288 21.64 -5.51 21.93
CA PRO A 288 20.75 -6.67 21.97
C PRO A 288 20.48 -7.09 23.42
N PRO A 289 19.21 -7.31 23.83
CA PRO A 289 18.90 -7.83 25.16
C PRO A 289 19.26 -9.32 25.24
N ALA A 290 19.84 -9.72 26.37
CA ALA A 290 20.16 -11.13 26.64
C ALA A 290 18.92 -11.92 27.10
N GLY A 291 18.77 -13.13 26.60
CA GLY A 291 17.70 -14.06 26.99
C GLY A 291 17.61 -15.26 26.04
N PRO A 292 16.86 -16.33 26.40
CA PRO A 292 16.60 -17.45 25.51
C PRO A 292 15.69 -17.04 24.34
N THR A 293 15.67 -17.84 23.26
CA THR A 293 14.69 -17.71 22.18
C THR A 293 13.25 -17.74 22.74
N PRO A 294 12.44 -16.68 22.53
CA PRO A 294 11.05 -16.67 22.96
C PRO A 294 10.20 -17.64 22.12
N ARG A 295 9.13 -18.13 22.73
CA ARG A 295 8.15 -19.05 22.14
C ARG A 295 6.79 -18.37 22.09
N ASN A 296 6.05 -18.60 21.02
CA ASN A 296 4.64 -18.22 20.96
C ASN A 296 3.83 -19.18 21.85
N SER A 297 2.97 -18.63 22.71
CA SER A 297 2.17 -19.39 23.69
C SER A 297 1.17 -20.35 23.06
N ASP A 298 0.70 -20.02 21.86
CA ASP A 298 -0.49 -20.60 21.25
C ASP A 298 -0.10 -21.70 20.26
N THR A 299 1.07 -21.58 19.62
CA THR A 299 1.61 -22.54 18.65
C THR A 299 2.81 -23.35 19.17
N GLY A 300 3.49 -22.90 20.23
CA GLY A 300 4.76 -23.48 20.70
C GLY A 300 5.95 -23.27 19.75
N THR A 301 5.74 -22.60 18.61
CA THR A 301 6.84 -22.26 17.67
C THR A 301 7.71 -21.15 18.26
N VAL A 302 8.87 -20.91 17.66
CA VAL A 302 9.64 -19.70 17.95
C VAL A 302 8.77 -18.48 17.69
N ASP A 303 8.82 -17.48 18.58
CA ASP A 303 8.19 -16.18 18.35
C ASP A 303 9.17 -15.25 17.64
N LEU A 304 8.80 -14.78 16.45
CA LEU A 304 9.55 -13.79 15.67
C LEU A 304 9.03 -12.37 15.88
N SER A 305 7.92 -12.18 16.62
CA SER A 305 7.27 -10.88 16.83
C SER A 305 8.19 -9.88 17.51
N ALA A 306 8.49 -8.78 16.82
CA ALA A 306 9.38 -7.72 17.27
C ALA A 306 9.58 -6.65 16.19
N VAL A 307 10.13 -5.49 16.61
CA VAL A 307 10.86 -4.59 15.70
C VAL A 307 12.31 -5.04 15.61
N TRP A 308 12.80 -5.21 14.39
CA TRP A 308 14.11 -5.74 14.02
C TRP A 308 14.89 -4.71 13.22
N VAL A 309 16.05 -4.30 13.73
CA VAL A 309 16.96 -3.37 13.05
C VAL A 309 18.04 -4.15 12.29
N PRO A 310 18.24 -3.94 10.98
CA PRO A 310 19.32 -4.59 10.24
C PRO A 310 20.69 -4.24 10.83
N THR A 311 21.58 -5.23 10.95
CA THR A 311 22.93 -5.04 11.52
C THR A 311 24.07 -5.54 10.65
N SER A 312 23.87 -6.61 9.88
CA SER A 312 24.88 -7.07 8.89
C SER A 312 24.24 -7.84 7.73
N THR A 313 24.92 -7.85 6.59
CA THR A 313 24.65 -8.78 5.49
C THR A 313 25.98 -9.41 5.08
N ASN A 314 26.08 -10.74 5.23
CA ASN A 314 27.25 -11.53 4.85
C ASN A 314 27.08 -12.00 3.40
N LEU A 315 27.44 -11.13 2.45
CA LEU A 315 27.42 -11.45 1.03
C LEU A 315 28.65 -12.29 0.62
N PRO A 316 28.50 -13.28 -0.28
CA PRO A 316 29.62 -13.83 -1.05
C PRO A 316 30.06 -12.83 -2.14
N SER A 317 30.90 -13.27 -3.09
CA SER A 317 31.14 -12.54 -4.33
C SER A 317 29.85 -12.21 -5.10
N ASP A 318 29.89 -11.29 -6.06
CA ASP A 318 28.79 -11.10 -7.02
C ASP A 318 28.37 -12.45 -7.67
N PRO A 319 27.07 -12.66 -7.97
CA PRO A 319 26.60 -13.91 -8.56
C PRO A 319 27.20 -14.15 -9.96
N SER A 320 27.27 -15.43 -10.35
CA SER A 320 27.68 -15.82 -11.69
C SER A 320 26.50 -15.74 -12.64
N TYR A 321 26.34 -14.59 -13.29
CA TYR A 321 25.23 -14.26 -14.18
C TYR A 321 25.22 -15.03 -15.50
N GLN A 322 24.04 -15.23 -16.06
CA GLN A 322 23.86 -15.49 -17.49
C GLN A 322 24.23 -14.24 -18.32
N PRO A 323 24.68 -14.37 -19.59
CA PRO A 323 25.22 -13.24 -20.35
C PRO A 323 24.29 -12.02 -20.50
N ALA A 324 22.98 -12.24 -20.65
CA ALA A 324 21.99 -11.16 -20.75
C ALA A 324 21.89 -10.36 -19.44
N PHE A 325 21.87 -11.03 -18.29
CA PHE A 325 21.77 -10.40 -16.98
C PHE A 325 23.10 -9.78 -16.53
N LYS A 326 24.24 -10.33 -16.97
CA LYS A 326 25.54 -9.67 -16.82
C LYS A 326 25.57 -8.32 -17.52
N LYS A 327 25.03 -8.24 -18.74
CA LYS A 327 24.89 -6.97 -19.48
C LYS A 327 24.03 -5.97 -18.72
N ILE A 328 22.85 -6.36 -18.24
CA ILE A 328 21.95 -5.49 -17.43
C ILE A 328 22.68 -4.97 -16.18
N TYR A 329 23.43 -5.83 -15.48
CA TYR A 329 24.21 -5.44 -14.30
C TYR A 329 25.32 -4.44 -14.63
N ASP A 330 26.05 -4.65 -15.73
CA ASP A 330 27.10 -3.75 -16.20
C ASP A 330 26.54 -2.39 -16.67
N GLU A 331 25.37 -2.38 -17.32
CA GLU A 331 24.67 -1.16 -17.74
C GLU A 331 24.19 -0.35 -16.52
N ARG A 332 23.61 -1.00 -15.51
CA ARG A 332 23.22 -0.38 -14.23
C ARG A 332 24.45 0.16 -13.47
N LYS A 333 25.57 -0.56 -13.44
CA LYS A 333 26.84 -0.06 -12.85
C LYS A 333 27.42 1.12 -13.63
N ALA A 334 27.48 1.06 -14.96
CA ALA A 334 27.99 2.13 -15.81
C ALA A 334 27.15 3.41 -15.70
N ASN A 335 25.83 3.27 -15.55
CA ASN A 335 24.92 4.39 -15.36
C ASN A 335 24.82 4.91 -13.90
N LYS A 336 25.62 4.33 -12.99
CA LYS A 336 25.69 4.66 -11.55
C LYS A 336 24.36 4.46 -10.80
N GLY A 337 23.58 3.47 -11.25
CA GLY A 337 22.27 3.16 -10.68
C GLY A 337 21.27 4.31 -10.83
N LYS A 338 21.29 5.06 -11.94
CA LYS A 338 20.36 6.20 -12.14
C LYS A 338 18.90 5.74 -12.20
N ASP A 339 18.67 4.55 -12.74
CA ASP A 339 17.34 3.95 -12.98
C ASP A 339 16.89 3.02 -11.82
N ASP A 340 17.37 3.27 -10.60
CA ASP A 340 17.07 2.46 -9.41
C ASP A 340 15.62 2.70 -8.93
N PRO A 341 14.73 1.68 -8.92
CA PRO A 341 13.32 1.84 -8.58
C PRO A 341 13.07 2.47 -7.19
N GLU A 342 13.96 2.23 -6.21
CA GLU A 342 13.83 2.79 -4.86
C GLU A 342 13.81 4.33 -4.88
N LYS A 343 14.56 4.95 -5.81
CA LYS A 343 14.67 6.42 -5.96
C LYS A 343 13.37 7.06 -6.46
N PHE A 344 12.53 6.28 -7.13
CA PHE A 344 11.25 6.71 -7.69
C PHE A 344 10.05 6.19 -6.87
N CYS A 345 10.32 5.72 -5.64
CA CYS A 345 9.33 5.22 -4.69
C CYS A 345 8.53 4.02 -5.20
N LEU A 346 9.16 3.20 -6.04
CA LEU A 346 8.66 1.86 -6.41
C LEU A 346 9.14 0.82 -5.38
N PRO A 347 8.48 -0.35 -5.28
CA PRO A 347 8.81 -1.34 -4.27
C PRO A 347 10.25 -1.86 -4.37
N ASN A 348 10.86 -2.09 -3.21
CA ASN A 348 12.20 -2.69 -3.11
C ASN A 348 12.26 -4.19 -3.48
N GLY A 349 11.11 -4.84 -3.66
CA GLY A 349 11.00 -6.30 -3.83
C GLY A 349 11.38 -7.09 -2.58
N ALA A 350 11.17 -8.41 -2.60
CA ALA A 350 11.39 -9.25 -1.42
C ALA A 350 12.85 -9.27 -0.91
N VAL A 351 13.82 -9.10 -1.82
CA VAL A 351 15.23 -9.41 -1.54
C VAL A 351 16.03 -8.20 -1.04
N ARG A 352 15.71 -6.96 -1.41
CA ARG A 352 16.54 -5.79 -1.02
C ARG A 352 16.39 -5.47 0.47
N VAL A 353 17.51 -5.24 1.16
CA VAL A 353 17.47 -4.77 2.56
C VAL A 353 17.22 -3.27 2.61
N ASN A 354 16.18 -2.89 3.33
CA ASN A 354 15.91 -1.52 3.74
C ASN A 354 16.83 -1.17 4.93
N PRO A 355 17.51 -0.01 4.95
CA PRO A 355 18.32 0.41 6.09
C PRO A 355 17.51 0.91 7.31
N LEU A 356 16.18 1.02 7.19
CA LEU A 356 15.27 1.26 8.32
C LEU A 356 14.72 -0.07 8.91
N PRO A 357 14.11 -0.04 10.11
CA PRO A 357 13.66 -1.25 10.79
C PRO A 357 12.50 -1.95 10.09
N TYR A 358 12.37 -3.23 10.41
CA TYR A 358 11.28 -4.11 10.02
C TYR A 358 10.46 -4.44 11.27
N LYS A 359 9.17 -4.78 11.13
CA LYS A 359 8.36 -5.33 12.22
C LYS A 359 7.73 -6.63 11.78
N ILE A 360 8.00 -7.69 12.54
CA ILE A 360 7.32 -8.97 12.36
C ILE A 360 6.15 -9.01 13.33
N VAL A 361 4.98 -9.43 12.83
CA VAL A 361 3.78 -9.72 13.61
C VAL A 361 3.35 -11.14 13.28
N GLN A 362 3.38 -12.03 14.26
CA GLN A 362 3.17 -13.47 14.06
C GLN A 362 1.84 -13.94 14.64
N GLY A 363 1.05 -14.63 13.82
CA GLY A 363 -0.17 -15.33 14.21
C GLY A 363 -0.13 -16.79 13.77
N PRO A 364 -1.15 -17.60 14.12
CA PRO A 364 -1.13 -19.05 13.90
C PRO A 364 -1.26 -19.47 12.43
N LYS A 365 -1.79 -18.60 11.56
CA LYS A 365 -2.05 -18.89 10.12
C LYS A 365 -1.32 -17.95 9.15
N MET A 366 -0.74 -16.85 9.63
CA MET A 366 -0.09 -15.84 8.80
C MET A 366 0.93 -15.06 9.63
N ILE A 367 1.99 -14.58 8.99
CA ILE A 367 2.98 -13.66 9.56
C ILE A 367 3.07 -12.44 8.65
N ALA A 368 2.91 -11.25 9.21
CA ALA A 368 3.12 -9.99 8.49
C ALA A 368 4.53 -9.48 8.75
N LEU A 369 5.27 -9.18 7.68
CA LEU A 369 6.55 -8.48 7.70
C LEU A 369 6.33 -7.05 7.21
N LEU A 370 6.24 -6.10 8.13
CA LEU A 370 6.04 -4.68 7.86
C LEU A 370 7.38 -3.98 7.67
N TRP A 371 7.45 -3.04 6.72
CA TRP A 371 8.64 -2.23 6.46
C TRP A 371 8.42 -0.80 6.95
N GLU A 372 9.42 -0.21 7.63
CA GLU A 372 9.35 1.22 7.94
C GLU A 372 9.53 2.05 6.65
N GLY A 373 10.62 1.82 5.91
CA GLY A 373 11.00 2.62 4.75
C GLY A 373 10.41 2.18 3.40
N ASN A 374 11.00 2.70 2.31
CA ASN A 374 10.55 2.48 0.92
C ASN A 374 9.06 2.87 0.77
N THR A 375 8.16 1.99 0.33
CA THR A 375 6.72 2.30 0.20
C THR A 375 5.92 2.19 1.51
N HIS A 376 6.55 1.92 2.66
CA HIS A 376 5.88 1.63 3.94
C HIS A 376 4.87 0.48 3.82
N SER A 377 5.28 -0.53 3.05
CA SER A 377 4.47 -1.67 2.66
C SER A 377 4.73 -2.90 3.54
N TYR A 378 4.09 -4.01 3.21
CA TYR A 378 4.12 -5.24 3.98
C TYR A 378 4.21 -6.48 3.08
N ARG A 379 4.86 -7.55 3.57
CA ARG A 379 4.74 -8.91 3.02
C ARG A 379 3.90 -9.78 3.94
N ARG A 380 3.12 -10.70 3.37
CA ARG A 380 2.31 -11.70 4.08
C ARG A 380 2.92 -13.09 3.85
N PHE A 381 3.28 -13.80 4.91
CA PHE A 381 3.73 -15.19 4.85
C PHE A 381 2.59 -16.09 5.34
N PHE A 382 1.94 -16.81 4.43
CA PHE A 382 0.81 -17.68 4.80
C PHE A 382 1.31 -19.02 5.36
N LEU A 383 0.78 -19.44 6.52
CA LEU A 383 1.18 -20.66 7.23
C LEU A 383 0.12 -21.77 7.13
N ASP A 384 -1.00 -21.52 6.47
CA ASP A 384 -2.14 -22.44 6.36
C ASP A 384 -2.01 -23.51 5.27
N GLY A 385 -0.86 -23.56 4.59
CA GLY A 385 -0.57 -24.56 3.56
C GLY A 385 -1.25 -24.31 2.22
N ARG A 386 -1.79 -23.10 1.98
CA ARG A 386 -2.27 -22.67 0.66
C ARG A 386 -1.15 -22.74 -0.40
N LYS A 387 -1.56 -22.77 -1.67
CA LYS A 387 -0.64 -22.64 -2.81
C LYS A 387 -0.62 -21.18 -3.29
N PRO A 388 0.49 -20.71 -3.91
CA PRO A 388 0.50 -19.45 -4.64
C PRO A 388 -0.57 -19.44 -5.74
N ASN A 389 -1.32 -18.36 -5.86
CA ASN A 389 -2.38 -18.19 -6.85
C ASN A 389 -1.90 -17.30 -8.01
N LEU A 390 -1.02 -17.86 -8.86
CA LEU A 390 -0.41 -17.13 -9.98
C LEU A 390 -1.39 -16.77 -11.10
N ASP A 391 -2.60 -17.37 -11.12
CA ASP A 391 -3.67 -16.98 -12.04
C ASP A 391 -4.31 -15.63 -11.66
N VAL A 392 -4.17 -15.20 -10.39
CA VAL A 392 -4.63 -13.90 -9.87
C VAL A 392 -3.48 -12.90 -9.80
N GLU A 393 -2.29 -13.33 -9.38
CA GLU A 393 -1.13 -12.45 -9.17
C GLU A 393 0.16 -13.09 -9.75
N PRO A 394 0.42 -12.94 -11.06
CA PRO A 394 1.58 -13.54 -11.71
C PRO A 394 2.89 -12.75 -11.57
N GLU A 395 2.83 -11.41 -11.46
CA GLU A 395 3.96 -10.48 -11.67
C GLU A 395 4.13 -9.45 -10.53
N SER A 396 4.03 -9.89 -9.26
CA SER A 396 4.21 -9.00 -8.09
C SER A 396 5.67 -8.57 -7.89
N TRP A 397 5.91 -7.47 -7.17
CA TRP A 397 7.26 -7.05 -6.78
C TRP A 397 7.78 -7.86 -5.57
N THR A 398 6.91 -8.22 -4.61
CA THR A 398 7.30 -8.87 -3.35
C THR A 398 7.01 -10.38 -3.23
N GLY A 399 6.31 -10.98 -4.18
CA GLY A 399 6.15 -12.43 -4.34
C GLY A 399 5.17 -13.08 -3.35
N LEU A 400 4.40 -14.04 -3.86
CA LEU A 400 3.44 -14.82 -3.08
C LEU A 400 4.20 -15.78 -2.17
N SER A 401 4.14 -15.53 -0.86
CA SER A 401 5.05 -16.10 0.12
C SER A 401 4.34 -17.08 1.07
N ASN A 402 4.75 -18.34 1.09
CA ASN A 402 4.20 -19.38 1.98
C ASN A 402 5.26 -19.84 2.99
N GLY A 403 4.91 -19.82 4.28
CA GLY A 403 5.79 -20.21 5.38
C GLY A 403 5.46 -21.59 5.96
N LYS A 404 6.49 -22.31 6.40
CA LYS A 404 6.37 -23.56 7.17
C LYS A 404 7.46 -23.63 8.24
N TRP A 405 7.18 -24.31 9.35
CA TRP A 405 8.15 -24.50 10.42
C TRP A 405 8.98 -25.77 10.21
N ASP A 406 10.30 -25.60 10.27
CA ASP A 406 11.35 -26.63 10.19
C ASP A 406 12.08 -26.63 11.53
N GLY A 407 11.44 -27.28 12.51
CA GLY A 407 11.76 -27.12 13.93
C GLY A 407 11.65 -25.65 14.36
N ASP A 408 12.77 -25.10 14.83
CA ASP A 408 12.89 -23.70 15.29
C ASP A 408 13.18 -22.70 14.17
N THR A 409 13.14 -23.13 12.90
CA THR A 409 13.36 -22.29 11.72
C THR A 409 12.05 -22.09 10.99
N LEU A 410 11.66 -20.83 10.72
CA LEU A 410 10.60 -20.57 9.74
C LEU A 410 11.23 -20.56 8.35
N VAL A 411 10.75 -21.43 7.46
CA VAL A 411 11.14 -21.49 6.05
C VAL A 411 10.03 -20.86 5.23
N VAL A 412 10.31 -19.73 4.59
CA VAL A 412 9.41 -19.05 3.65
C VAL A 412 9.85 -19.38 2.22
N ASP A 413 8.87 -19.74 1.40
CA ASP A 413 9.03 -20.12 -0.01
C ASP A 413 8.19 -19.14 -0.85
N THR A 414 8.83 -18.45 -1.79
CA THR A 414 8.24 -17.31 -2.50
C THR A 414 8.47 -17.37 -4.02
N VAL A 415 7.39 -17.18 -4.78
CA VAL A 415 7.34 -17.17 -6.26
C VAL A 415 6.40 -16.06 -6.78
N GLY A 416 6.29 -15.89 -8.10
CA GLY A 416 5.36 -14.92 -8.72
C GLY A 416 5.90 -13.49 -8.73
N PHE A 417 7.19 -13.36 -9.05
CA PHE A 417 7.88 -12.07 -9.15
C PHE A 417 7.81 -11.51 -10.57
N ASN A 418 7.81 -10.18 -10.71
CA ASN A 418 8.29 -9.50 -11.92
C ASN A 418 9.84 -9.35 -11.90
N ASP A 419 10.43 -8.79 -12.95
CA ASP A 419 11.88 -8.58 -13.10
C ASP A 419 12.35 -7.14 -12.78
N LYS A 420 11.45 -6.29 -12.26
CA LYS A 420 11.65 -4.85 -12.12
C LYS A 420 12.52 -4.48 -10.92
N SER A 421 12.46 -5.27 -9.85
CA SER A 421 13.18 -5.02 -8.60
C SER A 421 14.70 -5.26 -8.72
N TRP A 422 15.46 -4.73 -7.77
CA TRP A 422 16.92 -4.82 -7.72
C TRP A 422 17.31 -5.51 -6.41
N LEU A 423 18.03 -6.65 -6.46
CA LEU A 423 18.29 -7.47 -5.28
C LEU A 423 19.13 -6.76 -4.20
N ASP A 424 19.94 -5.77 -4.62
CA ASP A 424 20.61 -4.81 -3.74
C ASP A 424 20.85 -3.47 -4.46
N SER A 425 21.33 -2.48 -3.70
CA SER A 425 21.69 -1.14 -4.20
C SER A 425 22.94 -1.09 -5.10
N THR A 426 23.55 -2.24 -5.44
CA THR A 426 24.59 -2.33 -6.48
C THR A 426 23.99 -2.59 -7.87
N GLY A 427 22.68 -2.85 -7.94
CA GLY A 427 21.91 -3.01 -9.17
C GLY A 427 21.76 -4.44 -9.67
N LYS A 428 22.04 -5.45 -8.85
CA LYS A 428 21.93 -6.87 -9.21
C LYS A 428 20.52 -7.19 -9.75
N PRO A 429 20.38 -7.61 -11.03
CA PRO A 429 19.09 -8.01 -11.59
C PRO A 429 18.71 -9.44 -11.20
N HIS A 430 17.42 -9.73 -11.29
CA HIS A 430 16.80 -11.05 -11.34
C HIS A 430 15.77 -11.07 -12.47
N SER A 431 15.14 -12.21 -12.70
CA SER A 431 14.04 -12.38 -13.65
C SER A 431 12.69 -12.61 -12.96
N ASP A 432 11.66 -12.75 -13.79
CA ASP A 432 10.33 -13.25 -13.47
C ASP A 432 10.32 -14.71 -12.97
N ALA A 433 11.33 -15.51 -13.35
CA ALA A 433 11.45 -16.91 -12.94
C ALA A 433 12.22 -17.10 -11.61
N MET A 434 12.40 -16.04 -10.83
CA MET A 434 13.06 -16.10 -9.53
C MET A 434 12.25 -16.96 -8.54
N HIS A 435 12.92 -17.88 -7.86
CA HIS A 435 12.45 -18.57 -6.67
C HIS A 435 13.27 -18.11 -5.47
N LEU A 436 12.61 -17.67 -4.41
CA LEU A 436 13.24 -17.21 -3.19
C LEU A 436 12.87 -18.13 -2.04
N VAL A 437 13.89 -18.66 -1.35
CA VAL A 437 13.75 -19.40 -0.09
C VAL A 437 14.44 -18.61 1.02
N GLU A 438 13.70 -18.26 2.06
CA GLU A 438 14.19 -17.54 3.23
C GLU A 438 14.08 -18.42 4.49
N ARG A 439 15.17 -18.59 5.23
CA ARG A 439 15.22 -19.36 6.48
C ARG A 439 15.45 -18.43 7.67
N TYR A 440 14.37 -18.09 8.36
CA TYR A 440 14.34 -17.21 9.53
C TYR A 440 14.63 -18.00 10.81
N LYS A 441 15.66 -17.62 11.55
CA LYS A 441 16.09 -18.26 12.81
C LYS A 441 16.45 -17.23 13.88
N ARG A 442 15.77 -17.31 15.03
CA ARG A 442 16.01 -16.46 16.22
C ARG A 442 16.79 -17.26 17.29
N PRO A 443 18.14 -17.24 17.30
CA PRO A 443 18.95 -18.10 18.18
C PRO A 443 18.92 -17.70 19.67
N ASP A 444 18.48 -16.49 19.98
CA ASP A 444 18.35 -15.94 21.33
C ASP A 444 17.28 -14.82 21.34
N LEU A 445 17.07 -14.16 22.47
CA LEU A 445 16.10 -13.06 22.58
C LEU A 445 16.41 -11.87 21.65
N GLY A 446 17.68 -11.53 21.49
CA GLY A 446 18.15 -10.27 20.92
C GLY A 446 18.49 -10.31 19.42
N HIS A 447 18.69 -11.49 18.82
CA HIS A 447 19.11 -11.61 17.41
C HIS A 447 18.12 -12.39 16.54
N LEU A 448 17.99 -11.96 15.28
CA LEU A 448 17.32 -12.69 14.20
C LEU A 448 18.30 -12.83 13.04
N ASN A 449 18.52 -14.06 12.59
CA ASN A 449 19.28 -14.36 11.37
C ASN A 449 18.32 -14.83 10.28
N VAL A 450 18.54 -14.38 9.05
CA VAL A 450 17.81 -14.82 7.87
C VAL A 450 18.82 -15.27 6.83
N GLU A 451 18.81 -16.55 6.48
CA GLU A 451 19.52 -17.09 5.32
C GLU A 451 18.60 -16.97 4.10
N LEU A 452 19.08 -16.38 3.02
CA LEU A 452 18.36 -16.24 1.76
C LEU A 452 19.05 -17.09 0.71
N THR A 453 18.29 -17.88 -0.04
CA THR A 453 18.71 -18.59 -1.24
C THR A 453 17.80 -18.19 -2.39
N ILE A 454 18.40 -17.74 -3.48
CA ILE A 454 17.73 -17.32 -4.70
C ILE A 454 18.11 -18.32 -5.79
N ASP A 455 17.14 -19.07 -6.32
CA ASP A 455 17.32 -19.80 -7.57
C ASP A 455 16.68 -18.99 -8.71
N ASP A 456 17.43 -18.82 -9.79
CA ASP A 456 16.99 -18.13 -11.00
C ASP A 456 17.91 -18.56 -12.14
N ALA A 457 17.49 -19.59 -12.88
CA ALA A 457 18.25 -20.11 -14.01
C ALA A 457 18.27 -19.18 -15.23
N LYS A 458 17.38 -18.17 -15.31
CA LYS A 458 17.40 -17.13 -16.36
C LYS A 458 18.45 -16.07 -16.06
N ALA A 459 18.59 -15.68 -14.80
CA ALA A 459 19.53 -14.63 -14.36
C ALA A 459 20.92 -15.16 -14.00
N PHE A 460 21.00 -16.34 -13.39
CA PHE A 460 22.23 -16.92 -12.83
C PHE A 460 22.55 -18.29 -13.43
N THR A 461 23.81 -18.69 -13.28
CA THR A 461 24.33 -20.02 -13.68
C THR A 461 24.25 -21.06 -12.56
N LYS A 462 23.90 -20.62 -11.34
CA LYS A 462 23.66 -21.42 -10.13
C LYS A 462 22.95 -20.55 -9.08
N PRO A 463 22.29 -21.13 -8.06
CA PRO A 463 21.67 -20.36 -6.98
C PRO A 463 22.64 -19.42 -6.25
N TYR A 464 22.11 -18.30 -5.77
CA TYR A 464 22.81 -17.27 -5.01
C TYR A 464 22.33 -17.24 -3.57
N SER A 465 23.23 -17.48 -2.60
CA SER A 465 22.86 -17.54 -1.17
C SER A 465 23.71 -16.60 -0.32
N PHE A 466 23.09 -15.99 0.70
CA PHE A 466 23.74 -15.09 1.66
C PHE A 466 22.94 -15.02 2.97
N THR A 467 23.53 -14.44 4.02
CA THR A 467 22.88 -14.31 5.34
C THR A 467 22.75 -12.87 5.78
N ARG A 468 21.64 -12.52 6.43
CA ARG A 468 21.41 -11.26 7.12
C ARG A 468 21.26 -11.47 8.62
N SER A 469 21.71 -10.49 9.39
CA SER A 469 21.52 -10.44 10.85
C SER A 469 20.84 -9.14 11.24
N PHE A 470 19.85 -9.26 12.11
CA PHE A 470 19.07 -8.17 12.68
C PHE A 470 19.14 -8.23 14.20
N THR A 471 19.10 -7.07 14.85
CA THR A 471 19.04 -6.93 16.30
C THR A 471 17.66 -6.43 16.72
N LEU A 472 17.11 -7.04 17.78
CA LEU A 472 15.86 -6.65 18.41
C LEU A 472 15.94 -5.21 18.93
N ALA A 473 14.91 -4.42 18.68
CA ALA A 473 14.71 -3.13 19.33
C ALA A 473 13.50 -3.16 20.27
N PRO A 474 13.69 -3.41 21.58
CA PRO A 474 12.60 -3.46 22.55
C PRO A 474 11.89 -2.11 22.67
N GLY A 475 10.56 -2.11 22.69
CA GLY A 475 9.75 -0.90 22.86
C GLY A 475 9.82 0.10 21.69
N TRP A 476 10.40 -0.28 20.55
CA TRP A 476 10.34 0.53 19.33
C TRP A 476 9.04 0.26 18.56
N GLU A 477 8.54 1.30 17.90
CA GLU A 477 7.39 1.27 17.00
C GLU A 477 7.84 1.77 15.63
N LEU A 478 7.39 1.12 14.55
CA LEU A 478 7.70 1.60 13.19
C LEU A 478 7.03 2.95 12.97
N GLN A 479 7.81 3.90 12.49
CA GLN A 479 7.34 5.24 12.15
C GLN A 479 6.74 5.25 10.75
N GLU A 480 5.74 6.09 10.50
CA GLU A 480 5.30 6.33 9.12
C GLU A 480 6.44 6.98 8.32
N TYR A 481 6.70 6.46 7.12
CA TYR A 481 7.65 7.03 6.17
C TYR A 481 7.03 7.00 4.78
N VAL A 482 6.80 8.17 4.21
CA VAL A 482 6.16 8.28 2.88
C VAL A 482 7.22 8.72 1.87
N CYS A 483 7.80 7.76 1.15
CA CYS A 483 8.81 8.05 0.12
C CYS A 483 8.31 9.10 -0.88
N GLN A 484 7.07 8.94 -1.37
CA GLN A 484 6.48 9.83 -2.36
C GLN A 484 6.34 11.28 -1.84
N ALA A 485 6.14 11.49 -0.53
CA ALA A 485 6.04 12.82 0.07
C ALA A 485 7.42 13.52 0.13
N ILE A 486 8.49 12.75 0.28
CA ILE A 486 9.86 13.24 0.15
C ILE A 486 10.18 13.51 -1.33
N LEU A 487 9.74 12.64 -2.25
CA LEU A 487 9.95 12.80 -3.68
C LEU A 487 9.30 14.08 -4.21
N ASP A 488 8.08 14.41 -3.79
CA ASP A 488 7.34 15.58 -4.28
C ASP A 488 7.58 16.86 -3.45
N GLY A 489 8.26 16.76 -2.30
CA GLY A 489 8.57 17.89 -1.41
C GLY A 489 7.36 18.39 -0.60
N VAL A 490 6.55 17.45 -0.12
CA VAL A 490 5.31 17.67 0.66
C VAL A 490 5.59 17.96 2.14
N TYR A 491 6.68 17.40 2.68
CA TYR A 491 7.17 17.68 4.04
C TYR A 491 7.85 19.06 4.11
#